data_AF-A0AAV4JBX0-F1
#
_entry.id   AF-A0AAV4JBX0-F1
#
_cell.length_a   1.000
_cell.length_b   1.000
_cell.length_c   1.000
_cell.angle_alpha   90.00
_cell.angle_beta   90.00
_cell.angle_gamma   90.00
#
_symmetry.space_group_name_H-M   'P 1'
#
loop_
_entity.id
_entity.type
_entity.pdbx_description
1 polymer ?
#
loop_
_entity_poly.entity_id
_entity_poly.type
_entity_poly.pdbx_seq_one_letter_code
_entity_poly.pdbx_strand_id
1 'polypeptide(L)'
;MVRSHVNVLTKKVGTLIGDQQDIERRKQLSSAALVELKNVWLKGDKITKKKTKLKLYKAPVKSVLTYNCGTWAPTQSQEERLNAFHRKQLKKVLNIKYPVKITNSSL
;
A
#
# COMPACT_ATOMS: atom_id res chain seq x y z
N MET A 1 -27.38 6.70 27.44
CA MET A 1 -27.12 7.33 26.12
C MET A 1 -25.97 6.58 25.43
N VAL A 2 -26.25 5.41 24.86
CA VAL A 2 -25.27 4.65 24.08
C VAL A 2 -25.79 4.65 22.66
N ARG A 3 -25.21 5.47 21.78
CA ARG A 3 -25.47 5.38 20.35
C ARG A 3 -24.88 4.06 19.89
N SER A 4 -25.73 3.06 19.71
CA SER A 4 -25.42 1.86 18.95
C SER A 4 -25.01 2.31 17.54
N HIS A 5 -23.73 2.20 17.24
CA HIS A 5 -23.23 2.38 15.87
C HIS A 5 -23.74 1.20 15.04
N VAL A 6 -24.94 1.36 14.49
CA VAL A 6 -25.43 0.51 13.40
C VAL A 6 -24.45 0.71 12.25
N ASN A 7 -23.76 -0.37 11.88
CA ASN A 7 -22.77 -0.41 10.81
C ASN A 7 -23.49 -0.37 9.45
N VAL A 8 -24.17 0.74 9.16
CA VAL A 8 -24.82 0.97 7.88
C VAL A 8 -23.77 1.49 6.91
N LEU A 9 -23.57 0.79 5.80
CA LEU A 9 -22.77 1.19 4.64
C LEU A 9 -23.38 2.44 3.98
N THR A 10 -23.35 3.59 4.66
CA THR A 10 -23.88 4.84 4.11
C THR A 10 -22.83 5.45 3.19
N LYS A 11 -23.13 5.48 1.88
CA LYS A 11 -22.40 6.31 0.92
C LYS A 11 -22.75 7.76 1.24
N LYS A 12 -21.77 8.57 1.69
CA LYS A 12 -21.94 10.02 1.85
C LYS A 12 -20.93 10.73 0.96
N VAL A 13 -21.40 11.66 0.11
CA VAL A 13 -20.56 12.39 -0.86
C VAL A 13 -19.83 11.45 -1.85
N GLY A 14 -20.48 10.35 -2.26
CA GLY A 14 -19.92 9.40 -3.24
C GLY A 14 -18.83 8.45 -2.74
N THR A 15 -18.41 8.54 -1.46
CA THR A 15 -17.45 7.62 -0.83
C THR A 15 -18.06 6.93 0.39
N LEU A 16 -17.64 5.68 0.65
CA LEU A 16 -17.99 4.97 1.88
C LEU A 16 -17.17 5.60 3.03
N ILE A 17 -17.79 6.49 3.81
CA ILE A 17 -17.15 7.10 4.97
C ILE A 17 -17.25 6.10 6.13
N GLY A 18 -16.39 5.08 6.08
CA GLY A 18 -16.13 4.19 7.21
C GLY A 18 -14.63 3.99 7.29
N ASP A 19 -14.01 4.37 8.40
CA ASP A 19 -12.55 4.45 8.55
C ASP A 19 -11.88 3.14 8.12
N GLN A 20 -12.39 2.00 8.57
CA GLN A 20 -11.81 0.70 8.26
C GLN A 20 -12.07 0.23 6.81
N GLN A 21 -13.25 0.52 6.27
CA GLN A 21 -13.64 0.08 4.92
C GLN A 21 -12.90 0.87 3.84
N ASP A 22 -12.71 2.19 4.02
CA ASP A 22 -11.91 2.96 3.07
C ASP A 22 -10.42 2.59 3.16
N ILE A 23 -9.87 2.33 4.35
CA ILE A 23 -8.50 1.79 4.50
C ILE A 23 -8.31 0.52 3.66
N GLU A 24 -9.23 -0.44 3.76
CA GLU A 24 -9.14 -1.67 2.96
C GLU A 24 -9.29 -1.41 1.46
N ARG A 25 -10.21 -0.52 1.08
CA ARG A 25 -10.35 -0.10 -0.32
C ARG A 25 -9.08 0.53 -0.86
N ARG A 26 -8.40 1.41 -0.11
CA ARG A 26 -7.13 2.02 -0.52
C ARG A 26 -5.99 1.00 -0.61
N LYS A 27 -5.96 -0.01 0.26
CA LYS A 27 -5.01 -1.13 0.16
C LYS A 27 -5.22 -1.92 -1.14
N GLN A 28 -6.47 -2.16 -1.55
CA GLN A 28 -6.78 -2.81 -2.81
C GLN A 28 -6.39 -1.96 -4.02
N LEU A 29 -6.80 -0.68 -4.05
CA LEU A 29 -6.48 0.25 -5.13
C LEU A 29 -4.97 0.46 -5.30
N SER A 30 -4.23 0.64 -4.22
CA SER A 30 -2.77 0.75 -4.27
C SER A 30 -2.10 -0.54 -4.74
N SER A 31 -2.68 -1.70 -4.43
CA SER A 31 -2.18 -2.99 -4.95
C SER A 31 -2.39 -3.10 -6.46
N ALA A 32 -3.55 -2.68 -6.97
CA ALA A 32 -3.82 -2.63 -8.40
C ALA A 32 -2.85 -1.69 -9.13
N ALA A 33 -2.68 -0.46 -8.62
CA ALA A 33 -1.72 0.51 -9.16
C ALA A 33 -0.28 -0.04 -9.16
N LEU A 34 0.11 -0.80 -8.14
CA LEU A 34 1.42 -1.43 -8.08
C LEU A 34 1.60 -2.53 -9.14
N VAL A 35 0.56 -3.32 -9.40
CA VAL A 35 0.60 -4.37 -10.45
C VAL A 35 0.72 -3.73 -11.83
N GLU A 36 -0.05 -2.68 -12.10
CA GLU A 36 0.02 -1.93 -13.35
C GLU A 36 1.41 -1.29 -13.55
N LEU A 37 1.92 -0.58 -12.53
CA LEU A 37 3.27 -0.03 -12.55
C LEU A 37 4.32 -1.11 -12.78
N LYS A 38 4.15 -2.28 -12.16
CA LYS A 38 5.08 -3.41 -12.33
C LYS A 38 5.07 -3.93 -13.76
N ASN A 39 3.91 -4.05 -14.39
CA ASN A 39 3.78 -4.55 -15.76
C ASN A 39 4.42 -3.61 -16.79
N VAL A 40 4.28 -2.30 -16.61
CA VAL A 40 4.82 -1.30 -17.55
C VAL A 40 6.32 -1.05 -17.33
N TRP A 41 6.76 -0.92 -16.08
CA TRP A 41 8.07 -0.33 -15.76
C TRP A 41 9.05 -1.25 -15.04
N LEU A 42 8.56 -2.22 -14.25
CA LEU A 42 9.44 -3.09 -13.43
C LEU A 42 9.62 -4.50 -14.04
N LYS A 43 8.86 -4.84 -15.09
CA LYS A 43 9.05 -6.04 -15.89
C LYS A 43 10.09 -5.75 -16.97
N GLY A 44 11.26 -6.37 -16.84
CA GLY A 44 12.43 -6.13 -17.69
C GLY A 44 13.36 -5.07 -17.08
N ASP A 45 14.67 -5.21 -17.29
CA ASP A 45 15.72 -4.36 -16.72
C ASP A 45 15.71 -2.89 -17.17
N LYS A 46 14.58 -2.38 -17.65
CA LYS A 46 14.36 -0.99 -18.07
C LYS A 46 14.71 0.02 -16.98
N ILE A 47 14.49 -0.34 -15.71
CA ILE A 47 14.83 0.50 -14.56
C ILE A 47 15.62 -0.32 -13.55
N THR A 48 16.94 -0.12 -13.52
CA THR A 48 17.86 -0.79 -12.59
C THR A 48 18.10 0.02 -11.31
N LYS A 49 18.05 1.37 -11.40
CA LYS A 49 18.36 2.26 -10.27
C LYS A 49 17.26 2.22 -9.19
N LYS A 50 17.62 1.79 -7.97
CA LYS A 50 16.72 1.75 -6.80
C LYS A 50 16.01 3.08 -6.54
N LYS A 51 16.74 4.21 -6.64
CA LYS A 51 16.18 5.57 -6.43
C LYS A 51 15.02 5.87 -7.39
N THR A 52 15.14 5.48 -8.66
CA THR A 52 14.10 5.68 -9.67
C THR A 52 12.87 4.83 -9.39
N LYS A 53 13.06 3.56 -9.02
CA LYS A 53 11.95 2.66 -8.62
C LYS A 53 11.15 3.24 -7.44
N LEU A 54 11.83 3.81 -6.45
CA LEU A 54 11.19 4.44 -5.30
C LEU A 54 10.41 5.70 -5.68
N LYS A 55 10.95 6.56 -6.57
CA LYS A 55 10.21 7.72 -7.10
C LYS A 55 8.94 7.30 -7.83
N LEU A 56 9.05 6.29 -8.70
CA LEU A 56 7.92 5.75 -9.45
C LEU A 56 6.87 5.08 -8.56
N TYR A 57 7.27 4.46 -7.46
CA TYR A 57 6.33 3.95 -6.47
C TYR A 57 5.64 5.09 -5.70
N LYS A 58 6.40 6.12 -5.30
CA LYS A 58 5.90 7.23 -4.48
C LYS A 58 4.80 8.03 -5.20
N ALA A 59 4.89 8.20 -6.51
CA ALA A 59 3.98 9.06 -7.26
C ALA A 59 2.53 8.52 -7.34
N PRO A 60 2.24 7.31 -7.86
CA PRO A 60 0.88 6.79 -7.96
C PRO A 60 0.50 5.84 -6.81
N VAL A 61 1.42 4.99 -6.33
CA VAL A 61 1.05 3.93 -5.37
C VAL A 61 0.94 4.48 -3.96
N LYS A 62 1.95 5.24 -3.50
CA LYS A 62 1.93 5.83 -2.16
C LYS A 62 0.78 6.84 -2.01
N SER A 63 0.56 7.68 -3.02
CA SER A 63 -0.51 8.68 -3.01
C SER A 63 -1.89 8.04 -2.88
N VAL A 64 -2.17 6.96 -3.63
CA VAL A 64 -3.42 6.20 -3.52
C VAL A 64 -3.57 5.55 -2.15
N LEU A 65 -2.48 4.99 -1.59
CA LEU A 65 -2.51 4.35 -0.27
C LEU A 65 -2.80 5.36 0.86
N THR A 66 -2.20 6.55 0.80
CA THR A 66 -2.30 7.57 1.87
C THR A 66 -3.45 8.56 1.67
N TYR A 67 -4.25 8.39 0.63
CA TYR A 67 -5.35 9.30 0.34
C TYR A 67 -6.36 9.28 1.48
N ASN A 68 -6.70 10.45 2.00
CA ASN A 68 -7.60 10.66 3.16
C ASN A 68 -7.12 10.05 4.49
N CYS A 69 -5.90 9.50 4.58
CA CYS A 69 -5.39 8.97 5.84
C CYS A 69 -5.27 10.01 6.96
N GLY A 70 -5.07 11.29 6.61
CA GLY A 70 -5.05 12.38 7.60
C GLY A 70 -6.43 12.80 8.10
N THR A 71 -7.51 12.34 7.46
CA THR A 71 -8.90 12.65 7.86
C THR A 71 -9.53 11.57 8.71
N TRP A 72 -9.00 10.34 8.66
CA TRP A 72 -9.34 9.29 9.62
C TRP A 72 -8.48 9.56 10.83
N ALA A 73 -9.05 9.82 12.01
CA ALA A 73 -8.27 9.86 13.24
C ALA A 73 -7.80 8.42 13.54
N PRO A 74 -6.64 7.97 13.02
CA PRO A 74 -6.35 6.55 12.98
C PRO A 74 -5.89 6.12 14.37
N THR A 75 -6.32 4.94 14.80
CA THR A 75 -5.72 4.32 15.99
C THR A 75 -4.28 3.94 15.69
N GLN A 76 -3.41 3.94 16.71
CA GLN A 76 -2.01 3.53 16.57
C GLN A 76 -1.86 2.15 15.89
N SER A 77 -2.75 1.21 16.21
CA SER A 77 -2.78 -0.12 15.58
C SER A 77 -3.08 -0.07 14.08
N GLN A 78 -3.98 0.81 13.64
CA GLN A 78 -4.29 0.98 12.21
C GLN A 78 -3.11 1.58 11.46
N GLU A 79 -2.42 2.56 12.07
CA GLU A 79 -1.21 3.15 11.50
C GLU A 79 -0.09 2.10 11.36
N GLU A 80 0.14 1.28 12.39
CA GLU A 80 1.11 0.19 12.35
C GLU A 80 0.82 -0.83 11.24
N ARG A 81 -0.46 -1.20 11.08
CA ARG A 81 -0.91 -2.10 10.00
C ARG A 81 -0.69 -1.48 8.62
N LEU A 82 -1.00 -0.19 8.46
CA LEU A 82 -0.80 0.53 7.22
C LEU A 82 0.69 0.64 6.89
N ASN A 83 1.53 0.92 7.89
CA ASN A 83 2.98 0.96 7.78
C ASN A 83 3.56 -0.41 7.42
N ALA A 84 3.06 -1.50 8.01
CA ALA A 84 3.45 -2.86 7.65
C ALA A 84 3.09 -3.19 6.19
N PHE A 85 1.91 -2.77 5.75
CA PHE A 85 1.46 -2.92 4.36
C PHE A 85 2.33 -2.13 3.38
N HIS A 86 2.64 -0.87 3.70
CA HIS A 86 3.56 -0.03 2.93
C HIS A 86 4.94 -0.68 2.78
N ARG A 87 5.53 -1.18 3.88
CA ARG A 87 6.80 -1.92 3.85
C ARG A 87 6.74 -3.17 2.96
N LYS A 88 5.62 -3.91 2.98
CA LYS A 88 5.41 -5.09 2.12
C LYS A 88 5.41 -4.69 0.63
N GLN A 89 4.79 -3.57 0.26
CA GLN A 89 4.83 -3.07 -1.11
C GLN A 89 6.25 -2.63 -1.52
N LEU A 90 6.99 -1.95 -0.65
CA LEU A 90 8.37 -1.54 -0.93
C LEU A 90 9.30 -2.74 -1.21
N LYS A 91 9.19 -3.83 -0.45
CA LYS A 91 9.95 -5.07 -0.72
C LYS A 91 9.65 -5.62 -2.11
N LYS A 92 8.38 -5.58 -2.55
CA LYS A 92 7.97 -6.00 -3.91
C LYS A 92 8.58 -5.11 -4.99
N VAL A 93 8.58 -3.80 -4.81
CA VAL A 93 9.18 -2.82 -5.76
C VAL A 93 10.68 -3.03 -5.90
N LEU A 94 11.37 -3.29 -4.79
CA LEU A 94 12.81 -3.51 -4.76
C LEU A 94 13.21 -4.95 -5.11
N ASN A 95 12.25 -5.84 -5.36
CA ASN A 95 12.46 -7.28 -5.61
C ASN A 95 13.29 -7.99 -4.53
N ILE A 96 13.14 -7.56 -3.27
CA ILE A 96 13.84 -8.17 -2.14
C ILE A 96 13.06 -9.43 -1.71
N LYS A 97 13.69 -10.60 -1.84
CA LYS A 97 13.12 -11.90 -1.46
C LYS A 97 13.79 -12.40 -0.18
N TYR A 98 12.97 -12.93 0.74
CA TYR A 98 13.43 -13.66 1.92
C TYR A 98 12.76 -15.06 1.92
N PRO A 99 13.46 -16.12 2.34
CA PRO A 99 14.89 -16.16 2.69
C PRO A 99 15.79 -16.01 1.46
N VAL A 100 16.96 -15.38 1.63
CA VAL A 100 17.98 -15.32 0.58
C VAL A 100 18.62 -16.71 0.51
N LYS A 101 18.47 -17.42 -0.60
CA LYS A 101 19.21 -18.67 -0.82
C LYS A 101 20.66 -18.31 -1.09
N ILE A 102 21.55 -18.59 -0.14
CA ILE A 102 23.01 -18.47 -0.29
C ILE A 102 23.51 -19.85 -0.71
N THR A 103 24.24 -19.92 -1.83
CA THR A 103 24.92 -21.14 -2.27
C THR A 103 26.27 -21.25 -1.57
N ASN A 104 26.75 -22.45 -1.25
CA ASN A 104 28.03 -22.67 -0.56
C ASN A 104 29.24 -22.00 -1.25
N SER A 105 29.17 -21.78 -2.57
CA SER A 105 30.19 -21.05 -3.35
C SER A 105 30.28 -19.54 -3.05
N SER A 106 29.39 -19.00 -2.24
CA SER A 106 29.28 -17.57 -1.86
C SER A 106 29.61 -17.32 -0.38
N LEU A 107 29.95 -18.37 0.37
CA LEU A 107 30.53 -18.30 1.72
C LEU A 107 32.06 -18.20 1.59
#